data_AF-A0AAW2P9C1-F1
#
_entry.id   AF-A0AAW2P9C1-F1
#
_cell.length_a   1.000
_cell.length_b   1.000
_cell.length_c   1.000
_cell.angle_alpha   90.00
_cell.angle_beta   90.00
_cell.angle_gamma   90.00
#
_symmetry.space_group_name_H-M   'P 1'
#
loop_
_entity.id
_entity.type
_entity.pdbx_description
1 polymer ?
#
loop_
_entity_poly.entity_id
_entity_poly.type
_entity_poly.pdbx_seq_one_letter_code
_entity_poly.pdbx_strand_id
1 'polypeptide(L)'
;MSYEFLVKWVGRSHLHNSWITESELKVLAKRKLENYKAKYGTATMNLCEEQWKIPQRVIATRSSSDGSTDAYVKWTGLPYDECTWERVDEPAIANLSHLVDMFFRFEQQTLENDTAKLASRPRNDIQQCEVIPLTEQPQELVGGSLFPHQLEALNWLRKSWHKSRNVILADEMGLGKTVSACAFISSLYFEFKSTLPCLVLVPLSTMPNWMSEFSLWAPHLNVVEYHGNTRARAIIRQYEWHACDPHGSNKKTSAFKFNVLLTTYEMVLCDSAHLRGVPWEVLVVDEGHRLKNSGSKLFGC
;
A
#
# COMPACT_ATOMS: atom_id res chain seq x y z
N MET A 1 -2.09 34.81 -30.88
CA MET A 1 -1.49 34.09 -29.74
C MET A 1 -1.53 32.60 -30.05
N SER A 2 -0.39 31.94 -30.15
CA SER A 2 -0.32 30.48 -30.27
C SER A 2 -0.41 29.89 -28.86
N TYR A 3 -1.48 29.14 -28.59
CA TYR A 3 -1.59 28.41 -27.33
C TYR A 3 -0.92 27.05 -27.47
N GLU A 4 -0.16 26.68 -26.45
CA GLU A 4 0.38 25.34 -26.25
C GLU A 4 -0.28 24.71 -25.04
N PHE A 5 -0.48 23.40 -25.09
CA PHE A 5 -1.10 22.63 -24.02
C PHE A 5 -0.17 21.49 -23.61
N LEU A 6 0.00 21.30 -22.30
CA LEU A 6 0.69 20.15 -21.77
C LEU A 6 -0.25 18.93 -21.81
N VAL A 7 0.15 17.88 -22.54
CA VAL A 7 -0.71 16.73 -22.84
C VAL A 7 -0.17 15.48 -22.17
N LYS A 8 -1.04 14.77 -21.45
CA LYS A 8 -0.81 13.40 -20.98
C LYS A 8 -1.23 12.39 -22.05
N TRP A 9 -0.31 11.52 -22.43
CA TRP A 9 -0.55 10.45 -23.41
C TRP A 9 -1.19 9.22 -22.76
N VAL A 10 -2.13 8.61 -23.48
CA VAL A 10 -2.79 7.38 -23.01
C VAL A 10 -1.76 6.25 -22.88
N GLY A 11 -1.74 5.59 -21.73
CA GLY A 11 -0.83 4.47 -21.47
C GLY A 11 0.60 4.88 -21.12
N ARG A 12 0.88 6.17 -20.95
CA ARG A 12 2.19 6.68 -20.50
C ARG A 12 2.05 7.45 -19.20
N SER A 13 3.13 7.46 -18.41
CA SER A 13 3.21 8.24 -17.18
C SER A 13 3.28 9.74 -17.46
N HIS A 14 3.14 10.53 -16.40
CA HIS A 14 3.24 11.98 -16.46
C HIS A 14 4.66 12.50 -16.78
N LEU A 15 5.67 11.62 -16.78
CA LEU A 15 7.03 11.94 -17.24
C LEU A 15 7.07 12.25 -18.73
N HIS A 16 6.26 11.54 -19.50
CA HIS A 16 6.22 11.64 -20.97
C HIS A 16 5.27 12.73 -21.46
N ASN A 17 4.80 13.60 -20.57
CA ASN A 17 3.94 14.73 -20.96
C ASN A 17 4.70 15.68 -21.87
N SER A 18 4.05 16.15 -22.93
CA SER A 18 4.67 17.03 -23.91
C SER A 18 3.79 18.24 -24.18
N TRP A 19 4.43 19.39 -24.42
CA TRP A 19 3.75 20.58 -24.93
C TRP A 19 3.41 20.38 -26.40
N ILE A 20 2.13 20.54 -26.74
CA ILE A 20 1.62 20.39 -28.10
C ILE A 20 0.85 21.65 -28.48
N THR A 21 0.99 22.09 -29.73
CA THR A 21 0.32 23.29 -30.22
C THR A 21 -1.18 23.06 -30.37
N GLU A 22 -1.97 24.14 -30.25
CA GLU A 22 -3.42 24.06 -30.45
C GLU A 22 -3.81 23.47 -31.83
N SER A 23 -3.08 23.83 -32.88
CA SER A 23 -3.30 23.35 -34.25
C SER A 23 -3.18 21.83 -34.34
N GLU A 24 -2.12 21.26 -33.74
CA GLU A 24 -1.90 19.82 -33.73
C GLU A 24 -2.94 19.10 -32.87
N LEU A 25 -3.29 19.66 -31.70
CA LEU A 25 -4.30 19.06 -30.83
C LEU A 25 -5.71 19.06 -31.41
N LYS A 26 -6.04 20.04 -32.26
CA LYS A 26 -7.30 20.02 -33.02
C LYS A 26 -7.37 18.82 -33.95
N VAL A 27 -6.25 18.37 -34.50
CA VAL A 27 -6.19 17.18 -35.36
C VAL A 27 -6.22 15.91 -34.51
N LEU A 28 -5.40 15.84 -33.46
CA LEU A 28 -5.25 14.64 -32.64
C LEU A 28 -6.46 14.35 -31.73
N ALA A 29 -7.07 15.40 -31.15
CA ALA A 29 -8.04 15.25 -30.07
C ALA A 29 -9.05 16.41 -29.98
N LYS A 30 -9.63 16.82 -31.12
CA LYS A 30 -10.60 17.95 -31.22
C LYS A 30 -11.60 18.05 -30.08
N ARG A 31 -12.36 16.97 -29.84
CA ARG A 31 -13.43 16.94 -28.82
C ARG A 31 -12.90 17.15 -27.40
N LYS A 32 -11.72 16.61 -27.06
CA LYS A 32 -11.13 16.79 -25.73
C LYS A 32 -10.67 18.23 -25.54
N LEU A 33 -10.06 18.83 -26.57
CA LEU A 33 -9.63 20.23 -26.55
C LEU A 33 -10.82 21.18 -26.40
N GLU A 34 -11.91 20.96 -27.14
CA GLU A 34 -13.13 21.77 -27.04
C GLU A 34 -13.76 21.68 -25.64
N ASN A 35 -13.88 20.47 -25.08
CA ASN A 35 -14.39 20.28 -23.72
C ASN A 35 -13.48 20.92 -22.66
N TYR A 36 -12.16 20.85 -22.83
CA TYR A 36 -11.20 21.50 -21.94
C TYR A 36 -11.38 23.02 -21.96
N LYS A 37 -11.42 23.63 -23.15
CA LYS A 37 -11.64 25.07 -23.31
C LYS A 37 -13.00 25.52 -22.79
N ALA A 38 -14.05 24.71 -22.95
CA ALA A 38 -15.37 25.01 -22.42
C ALA A 38 -15.38 25.00 -20.88
N LYS A 39 -14.64 24.09 -20.25
CA LYS A 39 -14.59 23.96 -18.78
C LYS A 39 -13.68 24.99 -18.11
N TYR A 40 -12.54 25.28 -18.74
CA TYR A 40 -11.43 26.00 -18.12
C TYR A 40 -11.09 27.34 -18.79
N GLY A 41 -11.71 27.65 -19.93
CA GLY A 41 -11.41 28.83 -20.73
C GLY A 41 -10.02 28.77 -21.36
N THR A 42 -9.40 29.94 -21.49
CA THR A 42 -8.04 30.13 -22.06
C THR A 42 -7.05 30.64 -21.01
N ALA A 43 -7.39 30.53 -19.73
CA ALA A 43 -6.49 30.92 -18.64
C ALA A 43 -5.33 29.91 -18.53
N THR A 44 -4.13 30.42 -18.30
CA THR A 44 -2.97 29.57 -18.00
C THR A 44 -3.20 28.88 -16.65
N MET A 45 -3.28 27.55 -16.67
CA MET A 45 -3.44 26.73 -15.46
C MET A 45 -2.52 25.52 -15.53
N ASN A 46 -1.80 25.27 -14.44
CA ASN A 46 -1.06 24.03 -14.28
C ASN A 46 -1.91 23.04 -13.47
N LEU A 47 -2.41 22.01 -14.15
CA LEU A 47 -3.14 20.91 -13.52
C LEU A 47 -2.22 19.74 -13.18
N CYS A 48 -0.98 19.73 -13.66
CA CYS A 48 -0.03 18.65 -13.40
C CYS A 48 0.69 18.90 -12.08
N GLU A 49 0.49 18.01 -11.13
CA GLU A 49 1.22 18.05 -9.86
C GLU A 49 2.59 17.36 -10.04
N GLU A 50 3.64 17.93 -9.45
CA GLU A 50 4.99 17.39 -9.58
C GLU A 50 5.12 16.00 -8.93
N GLN A 51 4.33 15.72 -7.89
CA GLN A 51 4.32 14.40 -7.24
C GLN A 51 3.90 13.26 -8.18
N TRP A 52 3.12 13.53 -9.23
CA TRP A 52 2.68 12.51 -10.19
C TRP A 52 3.82 11.96 -11.07
N LYS A 53 4.98 12.62 -11.04
CA LYS A 53 6.21 12.18 -11.71
C LYS A 53 7.14 11.40 -10.78
N ILE A 54 6.81 11.29 -9.49
CA ILE A 54 7.63 10.63 -8.48
C ILE A 54 7.17 9.18 -8.33
N PRO A 55 8.03 8.18 -8.62
CA PRO A 55 7.74 6.78 -8.36
C PRO A 55 7.47 6.57 -6.87
N GLN A 56 6.34 5.95 -6.53
CA GLN A 56 6.01 5.58 -5.16
C GLN A 56 6.53 4.18 -4.83
N ARG A 57 6.35 3.22 -5.75
CA ARG A 57 6.84 1.84 -5.61
C ARG A 57 6.84 1.09 -6.94
N VAL A 58 7.58 -0.02 -6.97
CA VAL A 58 7.56 -1.01 -8.06
C VAL A 58 6.63 -2.16 -7.65
N ILE A 59 5.73 -2.56 -8.55
CA ILE A 59 4.74 -3.61 -8.29
C ILE A 59 4.97 -4.88 -9.12
N ALA A 60 5.74 -4.78 -10.19
CA ALA A 60 6.18 -5.93 -11.00
C ALA A 60 7.44 -5.56 -11.80
N THR A 61 8.18 -6.58 -12.23
CA THR A 61 9.28 -6.44 -13.19
C THR A 61 9.09 -7.42 -14.34
N ARG A 62 9.63 -7.08 -15.52
CA ARG A 62 9.70 -8.01 -16.66
C ARG A 62 11.01 -7.79 -17.42
N SER A 63 11.53 -8.86 -17.99
CA SER A 63 12.67 -8.78 -18.91
C SER A 63 12.17 -8.42 -20.30
N SER A 64 12.75 -7.37 -20.88
CA SER A 64 12.53 -6.97 -22.26
C SER A 64 13.44 -7.77 -23.21
N SER A 65 13.05 -7.84 -24.48
CA SER A 65 13.78 -8.60 -25.52
C SER A 65 15.19 -8.07 -25.80
N ASP A 66 15.46 -6.81 -25.45
CA ASP A 66 16.77 -6.15 -25.57
C ASP A 66 17.67 -6.38 -24.35
N GLY A 67 17.24 -7.20 -23.39
CA GLY A 67 17.98 -7.48 -22.15
C GLY A 67 17.81 -6.39 -21.08
N SER A 68 17.05 -5.33 -21.35
CA SER A 68 16.68 -4.35 -20.33
C SER A 68 15.57 -4.88 -19.42
N THR A 69 15.49 -4.36 -18.20
CA THR A 69 14.42 -4.67 -17.26
C THR A 69 13.43 -3.52 -17.26
N ASP A 70 12.15 -3.83 -17.50
CA ASP A 70 11.06 -2.89 -17.29
C ASP A 70 10.48 -3.09 -15.89
N ALA A 71 10.18 -1.99 -15.21
CA ALA A 71 9.47 -1.99 -13.95
C ALA A 71 8.04 -1.46 -14.15
N TYR A 72 7.06 -2.11 -13.52
CA TYR A 72 5.71 -1.59 -13.44
C TYR A 72 5.60 -0.68 -12.23
N VAL A 73 5.49 0.62 -12.49
CA VAL A 73 5.65 1.68 -11.48
C VAL A 73 4.28 2.20 -11.05
N LYS A 74 4.08 2.25 -9.73
CA LYS A 74 3.00 2.98 -9.08
C LYS A 74 3.48 4.39 -8.75
N TRP A 75 2.76 5.39 -9.22
CA TRP A 75 3.10 6.81 -9.07
C TRP A 75 2.50 7.42 -7.81
N THR A 76 3.22 8.37 -7.23
CA THR A 76 2.79 9.09 -6.02
C THR A 76 1.57 9.96 -6.32
N GLY A 77 0.54 9.89 -5.47
CA GLY A 77 -0.69 10.67 -5.63
C GLY A 77 -1.65 10.20 -6.74
N LEU A 78 -1.31 9.13 -7.48
CA LEU A 78 -2.16 8.56 -8.52
C LEU A 78 -2.68 7.17 -8.15
N PRO A 79 -3.86 6.74 -8.63
CA PRO A 79 -4.37 5.39 -8.37
C PRO A 79 -3.62 4.29 -9.14
N TYR A 80 -3.86 3.02 -8.80
CA TYR A 80 -3.16 1.88 -9.42
C TYR A 80 -3.48 1.66 -10.91
N ASP A 81 -4.60 2.18 -11.42
CA ASP A 81 -4.92 2.12 -12.85
C ASP A 81 -4.11 3.09 -13.72
N GLU A 82 -3.36 3.98 -13.07
CA GLU A 82 -2.38 4.87 -13.71
C GLU A 82 -0.94 4.34 -13.62
N CYS A 83 -0.75 3.10 -13.15
CA CYS A 83 0.56 2.45 -13.20
C CYS A 83 1.00 2.21 -14.65
N THR A 84 2.29 2.41 -14.92
CA THR A 84 2.89 2.27 -16.26
C THR A 84 4.17 1.46 -16.21
N TRP A 85 4.47 0.77 -17.32
CA TRP A 85 5.74 0.07 -17.50
C TRP A 85 6.78 1.09 -17.94
N GLU A 86 7.85 1.20 -17.18
CA GLU A 86 8.95 2.12 -17.46
C GLU A 86 10.27 1.35 -17.50
N ARG A 87 11.19 1.80 -18.36
CA ARG A 87 12.50 1.15 -18.44
C ARG A 87 13.38 1.61 -17.29
N VAL A 88 14.04 0.67 -16.62
CA VAL A 88 14.89 0.98 -15.46
C VAL A 88 16.17 1.74 -15.86
N ASP A 89 16.56 1.69 -17.14
CA ASP A 89 17.72 2.41 -17.69
C ASP A 89 17.44 3.89 -18.02
N GLU A 90 16.18 4.35 -17.90
CA GLU A 90 15.83 5.72 -18.25
C GLU A 90 16.30 6.74 -17.18
N PRO A 91 16.99 7.84 -17.56
CA PRO A 91 17.56 8.80 -16.60
C PRO A 91 16.54 9.46 -15.68
N ALA A 92 15.32 9.70 -16.18
CA ALA A 92 14.22 10.28 -15.40
C ALA A 92 13.77 9.38 -14.23
N ILE A 93 14.25 8.14 -14.22
CA ILE A 93 13.80 7.04 -13.38
C ILE A 93 15.00 6.45 -12.60
N ALA A 94 16.19 7.05 -12.70
CA ALA A 94 17.44 6.59 -12.09
C ALA A 94 17.38 6.34 -10.57
N ASN A 95 16.44 6.99 -9.86
CA ASN A 95 16.23 6.79 -8.43
C ASN A 95 15.41 5.53 -8.09
N LEU A 96 15.02 4.69 -9.06
CA LEU A 96 14.25 3.46 -8.82
C LEU A 96 15.01 2.34 -8.13
N SER A 97 16.35 2.36 -8.09
CA SER A 97 17.15 1.21 -7.61
C SER A 97 16.68 0.71 -6.25
N HIS A 98 16.53 1.60 -5.27
CA HIS A 98 16.05 1.25 -3.94
C HIS A 98 14.62 0.67 -3.95
N LEU A 99 13.73 1.14 -4.84
CA LEU A 99 12.36 0.63 -4.96
C LEU A 99 12.31 -0.75 -5.61
N VAL A 100 13.20 -1.01 -6.57
CA VAL A 100 13.38 -2.33 -7.19
C VAL A 100 13.94 -3.31 -6.16
N ASP A 101 14.94 -2.90 -5.37
CA ASP A 101 15.50 -3.72 -4.29
C ASP A 101 14.44 -4.04 -3.22
N MET A 102 13.62 -3.06 -2.84
CA MET A 102 12.49 -3.27 -1.93
C MET A 102 11.46 -4.25 -2.51
N PHE A 103 11.14 -4.13 -3.79
CA PHE A 103 10.23 -5.08 -4.46
C PHE A 103 10.77 -6.50 -4.38
N PHE A 104 12.02 -6.74 -4.79
CA PHE A 104 12.62 -8.08 -4.75
C PHE A 104 12.77 -8.61 -3.32
N ARG A 105 13.05 -7.74 -2.34
CA ARG A 105 13.07 -8.13 -0.92
C ARG A 105 11.72 -8.69 -0.47
N PHE A 106 10.62 -8.02 -0.79
CA PHE A 106 9.29 -8.49 -0.42
C PHE A 106 8.89 -9.78 -1.16
N GLU A 107 9.24 -9.91 -2.44
CA GLU A 107 9.05 -11.15 -3.19
C GLU A 107 9.78 -12.33 -2.51
N GLN A 108 11.07 -12.16 -2.19
CA GLN A 108 11.88 -13.18 -1.54
C GLN A 108 11.33 -13.57 -0.16
N GLN A 109 11.03 -12.58 0.69
CA GLN A 109 10.44 -12.85 2.02
C GLN A 109 9.13 -13.65 1.92
N THR A 110 8.33 -13.39 0.89
CA THR A 110 7.07 -14.11 0.67
C THR A 110 7.32 -15.57 0.30
N LEU A 111 8.31 -15.84 -0.55
CA LEU A 111 8.70 -17.20 -0.95
C LEU A 111 9.26 -18.01 0.23
N GLU A 112 10.09 -17.37 1.07
CA GLU A 112 10.62 -17.97 2.29
C GLU A 112 9.48 -18.33 3.26
N ASN A 113 8.52 -17.43 3.46
CA ASN A 113 7.35 -17.67 4.30
C ASN A 113 6.44 -18.78 3.76
N ASP A 114 6.26 -18.88 2.44
CA ASP A 114 5.47 -19.95 1.80
C ASP A 114 6.12 -21.33 2.03
N THR A 115 7.45 -21.39 1.88
CA THR A 115 8.24 -22.61 2.13
C THR A 115 8.22 -23.00 3.60
N ALA A 116 8.35 -22.04 4.52
CA ALA A 116 8.30 -22.28 5.96
C ALA A 116 6.92 -22.72 6.47
N LYS A 117 5.82 -22.25 5.86
CA LYS A 117 4.46 -22.73 6.16
C LYS A 117 4.29 -24.21 5.85
N LEU A 118 4.90 -24.71 4.76
CA LEU A 118 4.89 -26.14 4.43
C LEU A 118 5.68 -26.98 5.45
N ALA A 119 6.61 -26.37 6.19
CA ALA A 119 7.50 -27.05 7.12
C ALA A 119 7.09 -26.94 8.60
N SER A 120 6.15 -26.07 8.98
CA SER A 120 5.89 -25.71 10.40
C SER A 120 4.66 -26.39 11.03
N ARG A 121 4.80 -26.71 12.33
CA ARG A 121 3.79 -27.31 13.24
C ARG A 121 2.83 -26.25 13.82
N PRO A 122 1.63 -26.63 14.31
CA PRO A 122 0.59 -25.69 14.75
C PRO A 122 1.01 -24.82 15.94
N ARG A 123 0.42 -23.63 15.97
CA ARG A 123 0.56 -22.45 16.88
C ARG A 123 0.63 -22.69 18.40
N ASN A 124 0.49 -23.93 18.87
CA ASN A 124 0.27 -24.25 20.29
C ASN A 124 1.52 -24.08 21.18
N ASP A 125 2.73 -24.05 20.63
CA ASP A 125 3.96 -23.93 21.43
C ASP A 125 4.29 -22.48 21.85
N ILE A 126 3.79 -21.45 21.15
CA ILE A 126 4.06 -20.05 21.49
C ILE A 126 3.24 -19.60 22.71
N GLN A 127 2.10 -20.26 22.98
CA GLN A 127 1.12 -19.83 23.96
C GLN A 127 1.52 -20.08 25.42
N GLN A 128 2.67 -20.72 25.66
CA GLN A 128 3.19 -21.03 27.00
C GLN A 128 4.24 -20.01 27.52
N CYS A 129 4.76 -19.12 26.69
CA CYS A 129 5.76 -18.13 27.11
C CYS A 129 5.11 -16.77 27.44
N GLU A 130 5.39 -16.21 28.62
CA GLU A 130 4.97 -14.84 28.94
C GLU A 130 5.62 -13.82 27.99
N VAL A 131 4.82 -12.90 27.46
CA VAL A 131 5.32 -11.75 26.69
C VAL A 131 6.09 -10.82 27.62
N ILE A 132 7.40 -10.73 27.42
CA ILE A 132 8.27 -9.84 28.19
C ILE A 132 7.97 -8.38 27.77
N PRO A 133 7.70 -7.48 28.73
CA PRO A 133 7.50 -6.07 28.44
C PRO A 133 8.82 -5.46 27.93
N LEU A 134 8.72 -4.68 26.86
CA LEU A 134 9.84 -3.95 26.30
C LEU A 134 10.14 -2.74 27.18
N THR A 135 11.39 -2.60 27.60
CA THR A 135 11.90 -1.40 28.28
C THR A 135 12.38 -0.34 27.30
N GLU A 136 12.71 -0.74 26.07
CA GLU A 136 13.21 0.11 25.00
C GLU A 136 12.41 -0.14 23.71
N GLN A 137 12.45 0.82 22.80
CA GLN A 137 11.79 0.71 21.50
C GLN A 137 12.42 -0.41 20.64
N PRO A 138 11.61 -1.22 19.92
CA PRO A 138 12.11 -2.17 18.93
C PRO A 138 12.97 -1.50 17.84
N GLN A 139 14.07 -2.16 17.44
CA GLN A 139 15.02 -1.62 16.45
C GLN A 139 14.41 -1.47 15.05
N GLU A 140 13.35 -2.21 14.76
CA GLU A 140 12.65 -2.18 13.48
C GLU A 140 11.79 -0.92 13.32
N LEU A 141 11.57 -0.18 14.41
CA LEU A 141 10.90 1.11 14.38
C LEU A 141 11.92 2.23 14.19
N VAL A 142 11.83 2.94 13.06
CA VAL A 142 12.86 3.92 12.64
C VAL A 142 12.37 5.37 12.59
N GLY A 143 11.09 5.61 12.89
CA GLY A 143 10.43 6.91 12.74
C GLY A 143 10.80 7.98 13.78
N GLY A 144 11.78 7.69 14.64
CA GLY A 144 12.13 8.49 15.81
C GLY A 144 12.04 7.65 17.09
N SER A 145 11.80 8.32 18.22
CA SER A 145 11.63 7.66 19.52
C SER A 145 10.16 7.69 19.94
N LEU A 146 9.62 6.53 20.30
CA LEU A 146 8.30 6.42 20.91
C LEU A 146 8.25 7.18 22.23
N PHE A 147 7.14 7.87 22.48
CA PHE A 147 6.87 8.42 23.80
C PHE A 147 6.63 7.29 24.83
N PRO A 148 6.87 7.50 26.13
CA PRO A 148 6.67 6.49 27.16
C PRO A 148 5.26 5.87 27.13
N HIS A 149 4.21 6.69 26.98
CA HIS A 149 2.84 6.20 26.90
C HIS A 149 2.57 5.34 25.66
N GLN A 150 3.29 5.59 24.54
CA GLN A 150 3.17 4.77 23.33
C GLN A 150 3.87 3.41 23.51
N LEU A 151 4.99 3.36 24.23
CA LEU A 151 5.67 2.11 24.58
C LEU A 151 4.82 1.27 25.56
N GLU A 152 4.18 1.91 26.53
CA GLU A 152 3.20 1.26 27.40
C GLU A 152 2.01 0.70 26.61
N ALA A 153 1.44 1.49 25.70
CA ALA A 153 0.38 1.03 24.80
C ALA A 153 0.84 -0.15 23.94
N LEU A 154 2.06 -0.11 23.38
CA LEU A 154 2.63 -1.22 22.62
C LEU A 154 2.73 -2.50 23.46
N ASN A 155 3.27 -2.42 24.68
CA ASN A 155 3.37 -3.55 25.59
C ASN A 155 1.99 -4.12 25.95
N TRP A 156 1.01 -3.25 26.17
CA TRP A 156 -0.37 -3.65 26.44
C TRP A 156 -1.02 -4.36 25.25
N LEU A 157 -0.83 -3.85 24.03
CA LEU A 157 -1.34 -4.46 22.80
C LEU A 157 -0.70 -5.82 22.54
N ARG A 158 0.64 -5.93 22.65
CA ARG A 158 1.39 -7.20 22.52
C ARG A 158 0.86 -8.26 23.48
N LYS A 159 0.73 -7.91 24.77
CA LYS A 159 0.21 -8.81 25.80
C LYS A 159 -1.24 -9.23 25.56
N SER A 160 -2.08 -8.30 25.09
CA SER A 160 -3.49 -8.56 24.83
C SER A 160 -3.69 -9.48 23.62
N TRP A 161 -2.94 -9.24 22.54
CA TRP A 161 -2.93 -10.10 21.37
C TRP A 161 -2.47 -11.52 21.70
N HIS A 162 -1.38 -11.66 22.48
CA HIS A 162 -0.90 -12.98 22.91
C HIS A 162 -1.93 -13.76 23.75
N LYS A 163 -2.77 -13.05 24.50
CA LYS A 163 -3.91 -13.62 25.25
C LYS A 163 -5.19 -13.78 24.42
N SER A 164 -5.12 -13.53 23.12
CA SER A 164 -6.27 -13.56 22.19
C SER A 164 -7.45 -12.70 22.65
N ARG A 165 -7.16 -11.50 23.18
CA ARG A 165 -8.16 -10.54 23.63
C ARG A 165 -8.29 -9.38 22.65
N ASN A 166 -9.53 -9.03 22.34
CA ASN A 166 -9.85 -7.82 21.58
C ASN A 166 -9.65 -6.59 22.46
N VAL A 167 -9.20 -5.49 21.86
CA VAL A 167 -8.81 -4.26 22.54
C VAL A 167 -9.49 -3.05 21.91
N ILE A 168 -9.73 -2.03 22.73
CA ILE A 168 -10.18 -0.71 22.28
C ILE A 168 -9.16 0.30 22.82
N LEU A 169 -8.47 0.98 21.91
CA LEU A 169 -7.58 2.10 22.25
C LEU A 169 -8.43 3.37 22.33
N ALA A 170 -8.75 3.78 23.56
CA ALA A 170 -9.64 4.91 23.85
C ALA A 170 -8.87 6.19 24.26
N ASP A 171 -7.60 6.30 23.89
CA ASP A 171 -6.77 7.45 24.21
C ASP A 171 -7.27 8.74 23.56
N GLU A 172 -6.92 9.88 24.15
CA GLU A 172 -7.24 11.21 23.62
C GLU A 172 -6.76 11.39 22.17
N MET A 173 -7.47 12.23 21.42
CA MET A 173 -7.10 12.59 20.05
C MET A 173 -5.72 13.29 20.07
N GLY A 174 -4.82 12.88 19.18
CA GLY A 174 -3.48 13.46 19.09
C GLY A 174 -2.39 12.75 19.90
N LEU A 175 -2.70 11.76 20.75
CA LEU A 175 -1.69 11.00 21.51
C LEU A 175 -0.87 9.98 20.68
N GLY A 176 -1.07 9.95 19.36
CA GLY A 176 -0.32 9.09 18.44
C GLY A 176 -0.81 7.64 18.39
N LYS A 177 -2.13 7.41 18.52
CA LYS A 177 -2.74 6.07 18.39
C LYS A 177 -2.34 5.34 17.11
N THR A 178 -2.22 6.06 15.99
CA THR A 178 -1.76 5.52 14.71
C THR A 178 -0.34 4.96 14.83
N VAL A 179 0.58 5.71 15.45
CA VAL A 179 1.96 5.25 15.69
C VAL A 179 1.98 4.00 16.57
N SER A 180 1.18 3.97 17.65
CA SER A 180 1.04 2.79 18.50
C SER A 180 0.50 1.57 17.74
N ALA A 181 -0.45 1.76 16.82
CA ALA A 181 -0.96 0.70 15.96
C ALA A 181 0.10 0.21 14.94
N CYS A 182 0.86 1.11 14.30
CA CYS A 182 1.97 0.76 13.42
C CYS A 182 3.05 -0.04 14.17
N ALA A 183 3.41 0.41 15.37
CA ALA A 183 4.38 -0.26 16.24
C ALA A 183 3.91 -1.67 16.64
N PHE A 184 2.63 -1.80 17.01
CA PHE A 184 2.04 -3.09 17.33
C PHE A 184 2.06 -4.04 16.13
N ILE A 185 1.61 -3.59 14.95
CA ILE A 185 1.65 -4.42 13.73
C ILE A 185 3.08 -4.83 13.39
N SER A 186 4.06 -3.93 13.54
CA SER A 186 5.48 -4.26 13.36
C SER A 186 5.92 -5.39 14.29
N SER A 187 5.57 -5.34 15.58
CA SER A 187 5.88 -6.41 16.53
C SER A 187 5.29 -7.78 16.14
N LEU A 188 4.12 -7.82 15.49
CA LEU A 188 3.54 -9.08 15.02
C LEU A 188 4.45 -9.82 14.03
N TYR A 189 5.10 -9.09 13.13
CA TYR A 189 5.95 -9.69 12.09
C TYR A 189 7.39 -9.92 12.57
N PHE A 190 7.97 -8.97 13.30
CA PHE A 190 9.38 -9.05 13.69
C PHE A 190 9.62 -9.85 14.96
N GLU A 191 8.75 -9.73 15.95
CA GLU A 191 8.87 -10.48 17.21
C GLU A 191 8.11 -11.81 17.13
N PHE A 192 6.82 -11.76 16.81
CA PHE A 192 5.95 -12.95 16.88
C PHE A 192 5.95 -13.79 15.59
N LYS A 193 6.68 -13.35 14.56
CA LYS A 193 6.80 -14.04 13.26
C LYS A 193 5.45 -14.41 12.64
N SER A 194 4.45 -13.53 12.78
CA SER A 194 3.15 -13.72 12.16
C SER A 194 3.30 -13.81 10.64
N THR A 195 2.57 -14.76 10.05
CA THR A 195 2.61 -15.03 8.61
C THR A 195 1.28 -14.71 7.91
N LEU A 196 0.33 -14.15 8.65
CA LEU A 196 -0.98 -13.74 8.16
C LEU A 196 -1.02 -12.21 8.05
N PRO A 197 -1.71 -11.64 7.04
CA PRO A 197 -1.78 -10.21 6.84
C PRO A 197 -2.71 -9.52 7.86
N CYS A 198 -2.50 -8.22 8.06
CA CYS A 198 -3.38 -7.36 8.86
C CYS A 198 -4.26 -6.48 7.96
N LEU A 199 -5.53 -6.32 8.34
CA LEU A 199 -6.47 -5.41 7.68
C LEU A 199 -6.61 -4.13 8.50
N VAL A 200 -6.38 -2.98 7.88
CA VAL A 200 -6.53 -1.67 8.53
C VAL A 200 -7.61 -0.89 7.81
N LEU A 201 -8.72 -0.64 8.50
CA LEU A 201 -9.88 0.11 7.99
C LEU A 201 -9.81 1.55 8.45
N VAL A 202 -9.75 2.47 7.49
CA VAL A 202 -9.61 3.90 7.75
C VAL A 202 -10.58 4.72 6.91
N PRO A 203 -11.02 5.89 7.40
CA PRO A 203 -11.61 6.91 6.54
C PRO A 203 -10.67 7.29 5.39
N LEU A 204 -11.21 7.56 4.19
CA LEU A 204 -10.40 7.97 3.04
C LEU A 204 -9.54 9.22 3.33
N SER A 205 -10.04 10.12 4.18
CA SER A 205 -9.32 11.34 4.58
C SER A 205 -8.09 11.09 5.44
N THR A 206 -8.05 10.00 6.23
CA THR A 206 -6.90 9.66 7.09
C THR A 206 -5.96 8.65 6.44
N MET A 207 -6.34 8.04 5.31
CA MET A 207 -5.52 7.08 4.58
C MET A 207 -4.11 7.59 4.21
N PRO A 208 -3.92 8.82 3.69
CA PRO A 208 -2.57 9.34 3.43
C PRO A 208 -1.71 9.46 4.70
N ASN A 209 -2.34 9.84 5.82
CA ASN A 209 -1.64 9.91 7.11
C ASN A 209 -1.16 8.52 7.54
N TRP A 210 -2.04 7.51 7.50
CA TRP A 210 -1.66 6.13 7.82
C TRP A 210 -0.53 5.61 6.93
N MET A 211 -0.56 5.87 5.61
CA MET A 211 0.52 5.49 4.69
C MET A 211 1.85 6.16 5.04
N SER A 212 1.83 7.45 5.38
CA SER A 212 3.03 8.18 5.81
C SER A 212 3.57 7.63 7.13
N GLU A 213 2.71 7.37 8.11
CA GLU A 213 3.11 6.82 9.41
C GLU A 213 3.72 5.43 9.28
N PHE A 214 3.14 4.54 8.46
CA PHE A 214 3.76 3.25 8.17
C PHE A 214 5.10 3.38 7.46
N SER A 215 5.19 4.28 6.47
CA SER A 215 6.44 4.49 5.73
C SER A 215 7.56 5.04 6.62
N LEU A 216 7.20 5.88 7.59
CA LEU A 216 8.13 6.49 8.55
C LEU A 216 8.53 5.51 9.67
N TRP A 217 7.54 4.90 10.32
CA TRP A 217 7.79 4.09 11.52
C TRP A 217 8.12 2.64 11.23
N ALA A 218 7.54 2.03 10.19
CA ALA A 218 7.70 0.61 9.90
C ALA A 218 7.98 0.35 8.40
N PRO A 219 9.07 0.91 7.84
CA PRO A 219 9.38 0.82 6.41
C PRO A 219 9.69 -0.60 5.93
N HIS A 220 9.96 -1.52 6.85
CA HIS A 220 10.21 -2.93 6.55
C HIS A 220 8.92 -3.75 6.39
N LEU A 221 7.75 -3.17 6.67
CA LEU A 221 6.46 -3.79 6.39
C LEU A 221 6.02 -3.45 4.97
N ASN A 222 5.55 -4.46 4.24
CA ASN A 222 4.88 -4.23 2.97
C ASN A 222 3.43 -3.79 3.21
N VAL A 223 3.19 -2.48 3.12
CA VAL A 223 1.87 -1.87 3.25
C VAL A 223 1.30 -1.57 1.87
N VAL A 224 0.08 -2.04 1.61
CA VAL A 224 -0.62 -1.88 0.33
C VAL A 224 -1.92 -1.11 0.54
N GLU A 225 -2.05 0.01 -0.15
CA GLU A 225 -3.30 0.78 -0.23
C GLU A 225 -4.29 0.08 -1.18
N TYR A 226 -5.40 -0.39 -0.64
CA TYR A 226 -6.50 -0.99 -1.41
C TYR A 226 -7.62 0.01 -1.64
N HIS A 227 -7.43 0.85 -2.66
CA HIS A 227 -8.39 1.87 -3.05
C HIS A 227 -8.40 2.10 -4.57
N GLY A 228 -9.50 2.66 -5.08
CA GLY A 228 -9.65 3.04 -6.49
C GLY A 228 -10.79 2.30 -7.20
N ASN A 229 -10.87 2.50 -8.51
CA ASN A 229 -11.89 1.91 -9.36
C ASN A 229 -11.66 0.39 -9.57
N THR A 230 -12.56 -0.26 -10.31
CA THR A 230 -12.48 -1.71 -10.58
C THR A 230 -11.16 -2.14 -11.22
N ARG A 231 -10.59 -1.31 -12.11
CA ARG A 231 -9.31 -1.59 -12.77
C ARG A 231 -8.15 -1.49 -11.79
N ALA A 232 -8.10 -0.44 -10.97
CA ALA A 232 -7.08 -0.26 -9.94
C ALA A 232 -7.07 -1.46 -8.97
N ARG A 233 -8.24 -1.88 -8.49
CA ARG A 233 -8.34 -3.04 -7.57
C ARG A 233 -7.93 -4.35 -8.24
N ALA A 234 -8.24 -4.54 -9.53
CA ALA A 234 -7.78 -5.70 -10.28
C ALA A 234 -6.25 -5.75 -10.39
N ILE A 235 -5.59 -4.61 -10.64
CA ILE A 235 -4.13 -4.49 -10.67
C ILE A 235 -3.53 -4.85 -9.31
N ILE A 236 -4.09 -4.34 -8.20
CA ILE A 236 -3.61 -4.67 -6.85
C ILE A 236 -3.70 -6.18 -6.60
N ARG A 237 -4.84 -6.82 -6.90
CA ARG A 237 -4.99 -8.28 -6.77
C ARG A 237 -4.03 -9.08 -7.65
N GLN A 238 -3.73 -8.56 -8.83
CA GLN A 238 -2.87 -9.23 -9.79
C GLN A 238 -1.40 -9.22 -9.33
N TYR A 239 -0.91 -8.07 -8.87
CA TYR A 239 0.52 -7.80 -8.68
C TYR A 239 0.97 -7.68 -7.22
N GLU A 240 0.10 -7.29 -6.29
CA GLU A 240 0.49 -7.03 -4.89
C GLU A 240 0.14 -8.18 -3.94
N TRP A 241 -0.80 -9.05 -4.31
CA TRP A 241 -1.33 -10.05 -3.38
C TRP A 241 -0.39 -11.22 -3.13
N HIS A 242 0.25 -11.72 -4.17
CA HIS A 242 1.10 -12.90 -4.09
C HIS A 242 2.43 -12.62 -4.80
N ALA A 243 3.48 -13.28 -4.33
CA ALA A 243 4.74 -13.29 -5.04
C ALA A 243 4.66 -14.18 -6.27
N CYS A 244 5.45 -13.84 -7.29
CA CYS A 244 5.61 -14.67 -8.48
C CYS A 244 6.89 -15.49 -8.34
N ASP A 245 6.81 -16.79 -8.63
CA ASP A 245 7.97 -17.68 -8.61
C ASP A 245 9.04 -17.21 -9.63
N PRO A 246 10.29 -16.94 -9.18
CA PRO A 246 11.39 -16.55 -10.07
C PRO A 246 11.75 -17.62 -11.12
N HIS A 247 11.37 -18.89 -10.90
CA HIS A 247 11.71 -20.00 -11.79
C HIS A 247 10.76 -20.17 -12.98
N GLY A 248 9.87 -19.20 -13.25
CA GLY A 248 9.05 -19.16 -14.46
C GLY A 248 7.87 -20.13 -14.46
N SER A 249 7.60 -20.81 -13.34
CA SER A 249 6.30 -21.41 -13.14
C SER A 249 5.31 -20.28 -12.83
N ASN A 250 4.19 -20.16 -13.56
CA ASN A 250 3.14 -19.17 -13.27
C ASN A 250 2.41 -19.44 -11.92
N LYS A 251 3.08 -20.10 -10.97
CA LYS A 251 2.54 -20.51 -9.70
C LYS A 251 2.69 -19.36 -8.71
N LYS A 252 1.56 -18.79 -8.31
CA LYS A 252 1.49 -17.80 -7.24
C LYS A 252 1.71 -18.48 -5.89
N THR A 253 2.40 -17.81 -4.97
CA THR A 253 2.54 -18.26 -3.59
C THR A 253 1.17 -18.40 -2.92
N SER A 254 1.01 -19.34 -1.99
CA SER A 254 -0.18 -19.35 -1.13
C SER A 254 -0.10 -18.25 -0.07
N ALA A 255 1.12 -17.89 0.35
CA ALA A 255 1.37 -16.74 1.20
C ALA A 255 1.05 -15.42 0.49
N PHE A 256 0.58 -14.44 1.27
CA PHE A 256 0.36 -13.08 0.80
C PHE A 256 1.66 -12.27 0.90
N LYS A 257 1.91 -11.45 -0.12
CA LYS A 257 3.11 -10.59 -0.19
C LYS A 257 2.99 -9.34 0.69
N PHE A 258 1.77 -8.84 0.89
CA PHE A 258 1.55 -7.69 1.77
C PHE A 258 1.43 -8.14 3.23
N ASN A 259 2.03 -7.35 4.13
CA ASN A 259 1.82 -7.48 5.57
C ASN A 259 0.56 -6.73 5.98
N VAL A 260 0.32 -5.55 5.41
CA VAL A 260 -0.80 -4.69 5.78
C VAL A 260 -1.59 -4.30 4.54
N LEU A 261 -2.90 -4.52 4.58
CA LEU A 261 -3.83 -3.95 3.60
C LEU A 261 -4.58 -2.78 4.23
N LEU A 262 -4.33 -1.57 3.74
CA LEU A 262 -4.99 -0.35 4.19
C LEU A 262 -6.17 -0.05 3.25
N THR A 263 -7.38 0.02 3.78
CA THR A 263 -8.56 0.24 2.95
C THR A 263 -9.65 1.01 3.67
N THR A 264 -10.74 1.29 2.95
CA THR A 264 -11.91 2.00 3.47
C THR A 264 -13.08 1.05 3.66
N TYR A 265 -14.03 1.42 4.50
CA TYR A 265 -15.25 0.66 4.73
C TYR A 265 -16.02 0.40 3.42
N GLU A 266 -16.06 1.38 2.53
CA GLU A 266 -16.73 1.30 1.24
C GLU A 266 -16.09 0.24 0.34
N MET A 267 -14.75 0.17 0.33
CA MET A 267 -14.02 -0.81 -0.48
C MET A 267 -14.18 -2.24 0.03
N VAL A 268 -14.29 -2.44 1.35
CA VAL A 268 -14.61 -3.75 1.94
C VAL A 268 -15.98 -4.24 1.45
N LEU A 269 -16.98 -3.36 1.44
CA LEU A 269 -18.31 -3.72 0.95
C LEU A 269 -18.31 -4.00 -0.56
N CYS A 270 -17.58 -3.20 -1.34
CA CYS A 270 -17.51 -3.35 -2.79
C CYS A 270 -16.78 -4.62 -3.24
N ASP A 271 -15.81 -5.10 -2.45
CA ASP A 271 -14.93 -6.21 -2.83
C ASP A 271 -14.87 -7.35 -1.79
N SER A 272 -15.94 -7.48 -1.02
CA SER A 272 -16.10 -8.44 0.08
C SER A 272 -15.79 -9.88 -0.33
N ALA A 273 -16.18 -10.29 -1.54
CA ALA A 273 -15.93 -11.63 -2.06
C ALA A 273 -14.44 -12.00 -2.08
N HIS A 274 -13.57 -11.05 -2.42
CA HIS A 274 -12.11 -11.28 -2.45
C HIS A 274 -11.50 -11.14 -1.07
N LEU A 275 -11.91 -10.12 -0.29
CA LEU A 275 -11.32 -9.83 1.01
C LEU A 275 -11.70 -10.85 2.10
N ARG A 276 -12.86 -11.50 1.98
CA ARG A 276 -13.28 -12.60 2.88
C ARG A 276 -12.44 -13.86 2.71
N GLY A 277 -11.83 -14.06 1.55
CA GLY A 277 -10.94 -15.19 1.29
C GLY A 277 -9.55 -15.06 1.93
N VAL A 278 -9.21 -13.88 2.46
CA VAL A 278 -7.92 -13.62 3.09
C VAL A 278 -8.00 -13.98 4.59
N PRO A 279 -7.13 -14.85 5.11
CA PRO A 279 -7.08 -15.16 6.54
C PRO A 279 -6.34 -14.05 7.30
N TRP A 280 -7.09 -13.07 7.79
CA TRP A 280 -6.55 -11.92 8.52
C TRP A 280 -6.06 -12.28 9.93
N GLU A 281 -4.89 -11.77 10.30
CA GLU A 281 -4.34 -11.90 11.66
C GLU A 281 -5.00 -10.92 12.63
N VAL A 282 -5.07 -9.66 12.22
CA VAL A 282 -5.61 -8.54 13.00
C VAL A 282 -6.45 -7.66 12.10
N LEU A 283 -7.57 -7.19 12.65
CA LEU A 283 -8.36 -6.10 12.11
C LEU A 283 -8.14 -4.85 12.99
N VAL A 284 -7.61 -3.79 12.41
CA VAL A 284 -7.54 -2.46 13.03
C VAL A 284 -8.60 -1.57 12.40
N VAL A 285 -9.37 -0.89 13.23
CA VAL A 285 -10.46 -0.02 12.78
C VAL A 285 -10.24 1.38 13.32
N ASP A 286 -9.89 2.31 12.44
CA ASP A 286 -9.81 3.73 12.76
C ASP A 286 -11.21 4.35 12.80
N GLU A 287 -11.40 5.28 13.74
CA GLU A 287 -12.69 5.89 14.01
C GLU A 287 -13.84 4.87 14.23
N GLY A 288 -13.56 3.86 15.07
CA GLY A 288 -14.44 2.70 15.31
C GLY A 288 -15.86 3.02 15.82
N HIS A 289 -16.16 4.28 16.17
CA HIS A 289 -17.53 4.72 16.46
C HIS A 289 -18.49 4.47 15.28
N ARG A 290 -17.98 4.36 14.05
CA ARG A 290 -18.74 3.99 12.85
C ARG A 290 -19.33 2.58 12.90
N LEU A 291 -18.76 1.69 13.73
CA LEU A 291 -19.28 0.34 13.94
C LEU A 291 -20.52 0.30 14.84
N LYS A 292 -21.06 1.42 15.33
CA LYS A 292 -22.23 1.36 16.25
C LYS A 292 -23.53 0.87 15.61
N ASN A 293 -23.63 0.83 14.28
CA ASN A 293 -24.84 0.40 13.59
C ASN A 293 -24.85 -1.11 13.32
N SER A 294 -25.42 -1.88 14.26
CA SER A 294 -25.64 -3.33 14.17
C SER A 294 -26.53 -3.78 12.99
N GLY A 295 -27.22 -2.85 12.31
CA GLY A 295 -27.93 -3.09 11.05
C GLY A 295 -27.14 -2.76 9.78
N SER A 296 -25.88 -2.33 9.90
CA SER A 296 -25.05 -2.02 8.74
C SER A 296 -24.53 -3.31 8.11
N LYS A 297 -24.50 -3.37 6.77
CA LYS A 297 -23.97 -4.49 5.97
C LYS A 297 -22.52 -4.88 6.31
N LEU A 298 -21.83 -4.09 7.13
CA LEU A 298 -20.47 -4.31 7.61
C LEU A 298 -20.38 -5.42 8.67
N PHE A 299 -21.44 -5.67 9.45
CA PHE A 299 -21.41 -6.69 10.52
C PHE A 299 -21.58 -8.13 10.04
N GLY A 300 -22.15 -8.32 8.84
CA GLY A 300 -22.49 -9.65 8.31
C GLY A 300 -21.52 -10.20 7.27
N CYS A 301 -20.41 -9.49 6.99
CA CYS A 301 -19.44 -9.84 5.97
C CYS A 301 -18.22 -10.56 6.56
#